data_AF-A0A354ITF3-F1
#
_entry.id   AF-A0A354ITF3-F1
#
_cell.length_a   1.000
_cell.length_b   1.000
_cell.length_c   1.000
_cell.angle_alpha   90.00
_cell.angle_beta   90.00
_cell.angle_gamma   90.00
#
_symmetry.space_group_name_H-M   'P 1'
#
loop_
_entity.id
_entity.type
_entity.pdbx_description
1 polymer ?
#
loop_
_entity_poly.entity_id
_entity_poly.type
_entity_poly.pdbx_seq_one_letter_code
_entity_poly.pdbx_strand_id
1 'polypeptide(L)'
;DMPCMDDAQLRRGKPTIHVQYGEDVAILASIALLSRAFGILGSAQDIPPAVRARLVARLSETIGAQGLVRGQFLDLQATARSAEDIATTNELKTGVLLG
;
A
#
# COMPACT_ATOMS: atom_id res chain seq x y z
N ASP A 1 -4.65 2.71 -9.44
CA ASP A 1 -4.17 3.06 -10.80
C ASP A 1 -4.31 1.95 -11.82
N MET A 2 -3.92 0.69 -11.55
CA MET A 2 -4.01 -0.39 -12.55
C MET A 2 -5.44 -0.58 -13.10
N PRO A 3 -5.61 -1.13 -14.32
CA PRO A 3 -6.92 -1.41 -14.92
C PRO A 3 -7.81 -2.32 -14.07
N CYS A 4 -7.24 -3.29 -13.35
CA CYS A 4 -7.97 -4.17 -12.45
C CYS A 4 -8.36 -3.52 -11.10
N MET A 5 -8.06 -2.23 -10.91
CA MET A 5 -8.37 -1.46 -9.69
C MET A 5 -9.12 -0.19 -10.08
N ASP A 6 -8.46 0.97 -10.06
CA ASP A 6 -9.11 2.27 -10.33
C ASP A 6 -9.09 2.66 -11.82
N ASP A 7 -8.35 1.91 -12.66
CA ASP A 7 -8.13 2.19 -14.10
C ASP A 7 -7.78 3.67 -14.41
N ALA A 8 -6.93 4.25 -13.56
CA ALA A 8 -6.61 5.66 -13.65
C ALA A 8 -5.55 5.89 -14.74
N GLN A 9 -5.93 6.62 -15.79
CA GLN A 9 -5.01 6.95 -16.89
C GLN A 9 -4.01 8.05 -16.51
N LEU A 10 -4.42 8.97 -15.63
CA LEU A 10 -3.61 10.10 -15.18
C LEU A 10 -3.59 10.17 -13.64
N ARG A 11 -2.45 10.61 -13.09
CA ARG A 11 -2.32 10.99 -11.69
C ARG A 11 -1.56 12.31 -11.61
N ARG A 12 -2.19 13.32 -10.99
CA ARG A 12 -1.66 14.69 -10.86
C ARG A 12 -1.21 15.29 -12.21
N GLY A 13 -2.02 15.10 -13.26
CA GLY A 13 -1.78 15.63 -14.61
C GLY A 13 -0.71 14.90 -15.42
N LYS A 14 -0.17 13.77 -14.94
CA LYS A 14 0.82 12.95 -15.64
C LYS A 14 0.28 11.55 -15.91
N PRO A 15 0.71 10.87 -17.00
CA PRO A 15 0.42 9.45 -17.22
C PRO A 15 0.78 8.60 -16.01
N THR A 16 -0.08 7.65 -15.66
CA THR A 16 0.24 6.65 -14.64
C THR A 16 1.30 5.66 -15.15
N ILE A 17 1.93 4.93 -14.23
CA ILE A 17 3.07 4.06 -14.57
C ILE A 17 2.68 3.01 -15.63
N HIS A 18 1.49 2.40 -15.50
CA HIS A 18 1.04 1.38 -16.44
C HIS A 18 0.74 1.95 -17.84
N VAL A 19 0.21 3.18 -17.91
CA VAL A 19 -0.03 3.88 -19.19
C VAL A 19 1.29 4.21 -19.88
N GLN A 20 2.28 4.66 -19.11
CA GLN A 20 3.55 5.11 -19.67
C GLN A 20 4.51 3.95 -20.01
N TYR A 21 4.50 2.88 -19.22
CA TYR A 21 5.53 1.84 -19.28
C TYR A 21 4.99 0.41 -19.37
N GLY A 22 3.69 0.20 -19.31
CA GLY A 22 3.07 -1.13 -19.31
C GLY A 22 2.69 -1.64 -17.92
N GLU A 23 1.69 -2.51 -17.88
CA GLU A 23 1.16 -3.13 -16.66
C GLU A 23 2.19 -4.01 -15.93
N ASP A 24 3.00 -4.75 -16.69
CA ASP A 24 4.08 -5.58 -16.19
C ASP A 24 5.13 -4.75 -15.43
N VAL A 25 5.54 -3.62 -16.00
CA VAL A 25 6.46 -2.68 -15.35
C VAL A 25 5.83 -2.08 -14.10
N ALA A 26 4.55 -1.71 -14.12
CA ALA A 26 3.86 -1.14 -12.97
C ALA A 26 3.79 -2.14 -11.79
N ILE A 27 3.51 -3.42 -12.07
CA ILE A 27 3.49 -4.49 -11.07
C ILE A 27 4.90 -4.71 -10.49
N LEU A 28 5.90 -4.88 -11.36
CA LEU A 28 7.29 -5.12 -10.92
C LEU A 28 7.86 -3.93 -10.13
N ALA A 29 7.55 -2.70 -10.53
CA ALA A 29 7.93 -1.50 -9.81
C ALA A 29 7.30 -1.46 -8.40
N SER A 30 6.03 -1.85 -8.28
CA SER A 30 5.33 -1.91 -6.98
C SER A 30 6.00 -2.92 -6.05
N ILE A 31 6.34 -4.11 -6.55
CA ILE A 31 7.05 -5.15 -5.79
C ILE A 31 8.43 -4.64 -5.36
N ALA A 32 9.20 -4.07 -6.30
CA ALA A 32 10.54 -3.56 -6.03
C ALA A 32 10.55 -2.45 -4.97
N LEU A 33 9.61 -1.49 -5.05
CA LEU A 33 9.50 -0.40 -4.08
C LEU A 33 9.09 -0.92 -2.69
N LEU A 34 8.17 -1.88 -2.63
CA LEU A 34 7.75 -2.47 -1.36
C LEU A 34 8.88 -3.28 -0.71
N SER A 35 9.55 -4.14 -1.48
CA SER A 35 10.74 -4.86 -1.02
C SER A 35 11.84 -3.91 -0.54
N ARG A 36 12.05 -2.79 -1.23
CA ARG A 36 13.01 -1.75 -0.83
C ARG A 36 12.64 -1.12 0.50
N ALA A 37 11.36 -0.87 0.79
CA ALA A 37 10.93 -0.31 2.08
C ALA A 37 11.33 -1.22 3.26
N PHE A 38 11.12 -2.53 3.13
CA PHE A 38 11.59 -3.50 4.12
C PHE A 38 13.12 -3.53 4.21
N GLY A 39 13.81 -3.48 3.07
CA GLY A 39 15.27 -3.42 3.01
C GLY A 39 15.84 -2.24 3.78
N ILE A 40 15.27 -1.04 3.60
CA ILE A 40 15.68 0.19 4.32
C ILE A 40 15.58 0.00 5.84
N LEU A 41 14.46 -0.55 6.33
CA LEU A 41 14.29 -0.81 7.77
C LEU A 41 15.25 -1.89 8.28
N GLY A 42 15.44 -2.96 7.52
CA GLY A 42 16.31 -4.06 7.87
C GLY A 42 17.79 -3.66 7.94
N SER A 43 18.22 -2.72 7.10
CA SER A 43 19.61 -2.26 6.96
C SER A 43 19.94 -0.98 7.72
N ALA A 44 19.00 -0.39 8.49
CA ALA A 44 19.21 0.85 9.22
C ALA A 44 20.20 0.66 10.40
N GLN A 45 21.51 0.73 10.14
CA GLN A 45 22.55 0.37 11.12
C GLN A 45 22.54 1.23 12.39
N ASP A 46 22.05 2.47 12.31
CA ASP A 46 21.92 3.38 13.44
C ASP A 46 20.77 3.00 14.40
N ILE A 47 19.96 2.00 14.06
CA ILE A 47 18.84 1.51 14.86
C ILE A 47 19.20 0.15 15.48
N PRO A 48 18.99 -0.05 16.80
CA PRO A 48 19.26 -1.32 17.46
C PRO A 48 18.56 -2.50 16.77
N PRO A 49 19.20 -3.68 16.64
CA PRO A 49 18.65 -4.81 15.88
C PRO A 49 17.23 -5.21 16.29
N ALA A 50 16.94 -5.25 17.60
CA ALA A 50 15.61 -5.56 18.11
C ALA A 50 14.54 -4.53 17.71
N VAL A 51 14.92 -3.25 17.61
CA VAL A 51 14.03 -2.18 17.16
C VAL A 51 13.76 -2.32 15.66
N ARG A 52 14.78 -2.60 14.83
CA ARG A 52 14.61 -2.85 13.38
C ARG A 52 13.65 -4.01 13.11
N ALA A 53 13.81 -5.12 13.84
CA ALA A 53 12.92 -6.26 13.71
C ALA A 53 11.46 -5.88 14.01
N ARG A 54 11.21 -5.10 15.06
CA ARG A 54 9.87 -4.59 15.36
C ARG A 54 9.34 -3.63 14.30
N LEU A 55 10.19 -2.76 13.73
CA LEU A 55 9.79 -1.85 12.66
C LEU A 55 9.40 -2.62 11.38
N VAL A 56 10.17 -3.65 11.02
CA VAL A 56 9.85 -4.54 9.89
C VAL A 56 8.53 -5.28 10.13
N ALA A 57 8.34 -5.84 11.33
CA ALA A 57 7.09 -6.50 11.70
C ALA A 57 5.91 -5.54 11.63
N ARG A 58 6.05 -4.33 12.20
CA ARG A 58 5.02 -3.30 12.17
C ARG A 58 4.67 -2.86 10.75
N LEU A 59 5.68 -2.63 9.90
CA LEU A 59 5.45 -2.30 8.50
C LEU A 59 4.68 -3.43 7.80
N SER A 60 5.06 -4.69 8.04
CA SER A 60 4.38 -5.86 7.48
C SER A 60 2.91 -5.96 7.90
N GLU A 61 2.60 -5.71 9.17
CA GLU A 61 1.22 -5.69 9.67
C GLU A 61 0.41 -4.55 9.04
N THR A 62 0.99 -3.35 9.02
CA THR A 62 0.36 -2.14 8.49
C THR A 62 0.01 -2.27 7.01
N ILE A 63 0.92 -2.78 6.17
CA ILE A 63 0.65 -2.91 4.73
C ILE A 63 -0.11 -4.19 4.38
N GLY A 64 0.02 -5.22 5.22
CA GLY A 64 -0.38 -6.58 4.90
C GLY A 64 -1.89 -6.80 4.93
N ALA A 65 -2.27 -8.07 4.93
CA ALA A 65 -3.67 -8.51 4.86
C ALA A 65 -4.54 -8.08 6.06
N GLN A 66 -3.95 -7.54 7.13
CA GLN A 66 -4.69 -7.00 8.28
C GLN A 66 -4.82 -5.48 8.27
N GLY A 67 -4.09 -4.78 7.39
CA GLY A 67 -4.09 -3.32 7.27
C GLY A 67 -4.47 -2.87 5.86
N LEU A 68 -3.56 -2.18 5.17
CA LEU A 68 -3.79 -1.52 3.89
C LEU A 68 -4.45 -2.42 2.85
N VAL A 69 -3.93 -3.64 2.65
CA VAL A 69 -4.47 -4.57 1.65
C VAL A 69 -5.93 -4.92 1.95
N ARG A 70 -6.30 -5.08 3.23
CA ARG A 70 -7.70 -5.31 3.62
C ARG A 70 -8.56 -4.08 3.32
N GLY A 71 -8.09 -2.89 3.66
CA GLY A 71 -8.80 -1.65 3.36
C GLY A 71 -9.03 -1.48 1.86
N GLN A 72 -8.00 -1.72 1.04
CA GLN A 72 -8.12 -1.67 -0.41
C GLN A 72 -9.07 -2.74 -0.96
N PHE A 73 -9.03 -3.97 -0.43
CA PHE A 73 -9.94 -5.04 -0.84
C PHE A 73 -11.40 -4.68 -0.53
N LEU A 74 -11.67 -4.20 0.69
CA LEU A 74 -13.02 -3.76 1.08
C LEU A 74 -13.51 -2.62 0.20
N ASP A 75 -12.64 -1.68 -0.15
CA ASP A 75 -13.01 -0.55 -1.01
C ASP A 75 -13.36 -0.97 -2.45
N LEU A 76 -12.61 -1.91 -3.02
CA LEU A 76 -12.87 -2.44 -4.38
C LEU A 76 -14.15 -3.27 -4.46
N GLN A 77 -14.50 -3.99 -3.40
CA GLN A 77 -15.69 -4.85 -3.34
C GLN A 77 -16.94 -4.12 -2.83
N ALA A 78 -16.78 -2.88 -2.38
CA ALA A 78 -17.86 -2.14 -1.76
C ALA A 78 -18.96 -1.74 -2.76
N THR A 79 -20.20 -1.81 -2.28
CA THR A 79 -21.36 -1.24 -2.96
C THR A 79 -21.97 -0.15 -2.08
N ALA A 80 -23.19 -0.34 -1.57
CA ALA A 80 -23.77 0.53 -0.56
C ALA A 80 -23.11 0.28 0.80
N ARG A 81 -22.60 1.33 1.43
CA ARG A 81 -21.89 1.27 2.71
C ARG A 81 -22.53 2.19 3.73
N SER A 82 -22.59 1.74 4.98
CA SER A 82 -22.90 2.64 6.10
C SER A 82 -21.75 3.62 6.33
N ALA A 83 -21.99 4.70 7.07
CA ALA A 83 -20.94 5.62 7.46
C ALA A 83 -19.82 4.92 8.28
N GLU A 84 -20.19 3.91 9.07
CA GLU A 84 -19.25 3.10 9.86
C GLU A 84 -18.35 2.22 8.99
N ASP A 85 -18.90 1.60 7.95
CA ASP A 85 -18.12 0.80 6.99
C ASP A 85 -17.13 1.66 6.21
N ILE A 86 -17.54 2.87 5.82
CA ILE A 86 -16.68 3.84 5.15
C ILE A 86 -15.53 4.25 6.07
N ALA A 87 -15.83 4.57 7.33
CA ALA A 87 -14.82 4.95 8.31
C ALA A 87 -13.79 3.82 8.52
N THR A 88 -14.27 2.59 8.69
CA THR A 88 -13.41 1.40 8.85
C THR A 88 -12.55 1.15 7.61
N THR A 89 -13.14 1.29 6.41
CA THR A 89 -12.39 1.14 5.15
C THR A 89 -11.29 2.18 5.03
N ASN A 90 -11.58 3.44 5.34
CA ASN A 90 -10.61 4.54 5.27
C ASN A 90 -9.48 4.38 6.30
N GLU A 91 -9.82 3.94 7.51
CA GLU A 91 -8.84 3.65 8.56
C GLU A 91 -7.88 2.55 8.11
N LEU A 92 -8.40 1.43 7.61
CA LEU A 92 -7.57 0.33 7.12
C LEU A 92 -6.78 0.69 5.85
N LYS A 93 -7.38 1.42 4.91
CA LYS A 93 -6.75 1.74 3.62
C LYS A 93 -5.68 2.82 3.75
N THR A 94 -5.85 3.76 4.67
CA THR A 94 -5.01 4.97 4.79
C THR A 94 -4.53 5.24 6.21
N GLY A 95 -5.42 5.17 7.20
CA GLY A 95 -5.12 5.52 8.60
C GLY A 95 -3.96 4.72 9.20
N VAL A 96 -3.93 3.40 8.98
CA VAL A 96 -2.87 2.50 9.48
C VAL A 96 -1.44 2.87 9.06
N LEU A 97 -1.28 3.62 7.96
CA LEU A 97 0.02 4.13 7.50
C LEU A 97 0.47 5.40 8.22
N LEU A 98 -0.47 6.15 8.81
CA LEU A 98 -0.23 7.46 9.41
C LEU A 98 -0.11 7.41 10.94
N GLY A 99 -0.68 6.39 11.57
CA GLY A 99 -0.60 6.17 13.02
C GLY A 99 -1.80 6.72 13.76
#